data_AF-A0A971J7H1-F1
#
_entry.id   AF-A0A971J7H1-F1
#
_cell.length_a   1.000
_cell.length_b   1.000
_cell.length_c   1.000
_cell.angle_alpha   90.00
_cell.angle_beta   90.00
_cell.angle_gamma   90.00
#
_symmetry.space_group_name_H-M   'P 1'
#
loop_
_entity.id
_entity.type
_entity.pdbx_description
1 polymer ?
#
loop_
_entity_poly.entity_id
_entity_poly.type
_entity_poly.pdbx_seq_one_letter_code
_entity_poly.pdbx_strand_id
1 'polypeptide(L)'
;MSGNTALENNVVSIAGKVVANPEFSHEVYGEGFYITYVQVPRLSDTYDNIPVMFSERLVSPENIYEGVYIIVEGQFRSYNNFNNNSGHKLMLTVFAREIEVNQEEVNVKNPNQISLNGFICRKPMYRTTPFGREIADILLAVNRAYNKSDYIPCIAWGRNARFAGTFEIGDNIRIWGRIQSRAYQKKLPDGQVVDRVAYEVSVSKLEVVKENNNKKDEKGD
;
A
#
# COMPACT_ATOMS: atom_id res chain seq x y z
N MET A 1 -23.41 23.90 6.79
CA MET A 1 -22.93 22.80 7.65
C MET A 1 -22.12 21.86 6.78
N SER A 2 -20.79 22.00 6.82
CA SER A 2 -19.85 21.18 6.06
C SER A 2 -19.79 19.79 6.70
N GLY A 3 -20.49 18.83 6.09
CA GLY A 3 -20.36 17.41 6.42
C GLY A 3 -18.99 16.91 6.01
N ASN A 4 -17.97 17.23 6.80
CA ASN A 4 -16.63 16.68 6.67
C ASN A 4 -16.61 15.32 7.37
N THR A 5 -17.41 14.37 6.88
CA THR A 5 -17.24 12.95 7.19
C THR A 5 -16.20 12.43 6.21
N ALA A 6 -14.94 12.79 6.45
CA ALA A 6 -13.82 12.05 5.87
C ALA A 6 -13.85 10.66 6.52
N LEU A 7 -14.73 9.79 6.01
CA LEU A 7 -14.60 8.34 6.18
C LEU A 7 -13.16 8.03 5.80
N GLU A 8 -12.37 7.53 6.77
CA GLU A 8 -10.95 7.27 6.59
C GLU A 8 -10.74 6.38 5.36
N ASN A 9 -10.25 7.00 4.28
CA ASN A 9 -10.16 6.37 2.97
C ASN A 9 -8.83 5.66 2.74
N ASN A 10 -7.93 5.76 3.72
CA ASN A 10 -6.64 5.09 3.74
C ASN A 10 -6.31 4.79 5.20
N VAL A 11 -6.48 3.53 5.59
CA VAL A 11 -6.22 3.05 6.95
C VAL A 11 -5.32 1.83 6.85
N VAL A 12 -4.22 1.85 7.59
CA VAL A 12 -3.27 0.75 7.72
C VAL A 12 -3.04 0.48 9.18
N SER A 13 -3.10 -0.81 9.54
CA SER A 13 -2.64 -1.35 10.82
C SER A 13 -1.63 -2.45 10.53
N ILE A 14 -0.38 -2.26 10.95
CA ILE A 14 0.65 -3.31 10.87
C ILE A 14 1.30 -3.54 12.22
N ALA A 15 1.64 -4.79 12.51
CA ALA A 15 2.40 -5.17 13.70
C ALA A 15 3.53 -6.10 13.28
N GLY A 16 4.74 -5.86 13.76
CA GLY A 16 5.88 -6.69 13.37
C GLY A 16 7.20 -6.24 13.97
N LYS A 17 8.26 -6.93 13.57
CA LYS A 17 9.62 -6.72 14.06
C LYS A 17 10.34 -5.70 13.19
N VAL A 18 11.02 -4.74 13.79
CA VAL A 18 11.92 -3.82 13.08
C VAL A 18 13.16 -4.59 12.63
N VAL A 19 13.45 -4.55 11.32
CA VAL A 19 14.58 -5.27 10.70
C VAL A 19 15.65 -4.34 10.10
N ALA A 20 15.51 -3.03 10.29
CA ALA A 20 16.52 -2.05 9.90
C ALA A 20 16.42 -0.84 10.81
N ASN A 21 17.56 -0.31 11.26
CA ASN A 21 17.57 0.94 12.01
C ASN A 21 17.00 2.09 11.13
N PRO A 22 16.28 3.05 11.73
CA PRO A 22 15.72 4.18 10.99
C PRO A 22 16.80 5.01 10.30
N GLU A 23 16.58 5.31 9.03
CA GLU A 23 17.40 6.23 8.26
C GLU A 23 16.68 7.57 8.08
N PHE A 24 17.39 8.67 8.26
CA PHE A 24 16.83 10.00 7.97
C PHE A 24 16.44 10.10 6.49
N SER A 25 15.21 10.56 6.23
CA SER A 25 14.66 10.70 4.89
C SER A 25 14.67 12.15 4.42
N HIS A 26 13.98 13.03 5.15
CA HIS A 26 13.83 14.44 4.80
C HIS A 26 13.31 15.24 6.00
N GLU A 27 13.41 16.57 5.92
CA GLU A 27 12.87 17.50 6.90
C GLU A 27 11.80 18.37 6.27
N VAL A 28 10.69 18.61 6.99
CA VAL A 28 9.63 19.53 6.59
C VAL A 28 9.33 20.47 7.75
N TYR A 29 9.58 21.77 7.56
CA TYR A 29 9.35 22.80 8.60
C TYR A 29 10.00 22.48 9.96
N GLY A 30 11.26 21.99 9.96
CA GLY A 30 11.97 21.62 11.19
C GLY A 30 11.44 20.35 11.84
N GLU A 31 10.78 19.48 11.07
CA GLU A 31 10.34 18.15 11.50
C GLU A 31 11.04 17.09 10.66
N GLY A 32 11.91 16.29 11.29
CA GLY A 32 12.62 15.19 10.67
C GLY A 32 11.73 13.96 10.47
N PHE A 33 11.81 13.37 9.28
CA PHE A 33 11.15 12.12 8.92
C PHE A 33 12.18 11.03 8.68
N TYR A 34 11.88 9.84 9.18
CA TYR A 34 12.77 8.68 9.14
C TYR A 34 12.05 7.49 8.52
N ILE A 35 12.79 6.62 7.85
CA ILE A 35 12.28 5.38 7.24
C ILE A 35 12.94 4.19 7.91
N THR A 36 12.12 3.22 8.30
CA THR A 36 12.54 1.89 8.77
C THR A 36 11.76 0.81 8.00
N TYR A 37 12.10 -0.47 8.23
CA TYR A 37 11.41 -1.62 7.66
C TYR A 37 10.87 -2.52 8.76
N VAL A 38 9.58 -2.82 8.69
CA VAL A 38 8.89 -3.71 9.62
C VAL A 38 8.61 -5.03 8.94
N GLN A 39 9.17 -6.10 9.49
CA GLN A 39 8.90 -7.46 9.08
C GLN A 39 7.60 -7.94 9.74
N VAL A 40 6.59 -8.16 8.91
CA VAL A 40 5.24 -8.55 9.31
C VAL A 40 4.98 -10.01 8.92
N PRO A 41 4.63 -10.90 9.86
CA PRO A 41 4.43 -12.31 9.57
C PRO A 41 3.16 -12.56 8.76
N ARG A 42 3.21 -13.56 7.88
CA ARG A 42 2.04 -14.15 7.21
C ARG A 42 1.72 -15.52 7.81
N LEU A 43 0.47 -15.96 7.67
CA LEU A 43 0.03 -17.32 8.03
C LEU A 43 0.77 -18.45 7.29
N SER A 44 1.51 -18.11 6.23
CA SER A 44 2.26 -19.06 5.41
C SER A 44 3.74 -19.18 5.80
N ASP A 45 4.12 -18.76 7.02
CA ASP A 45 5.51 -18.72 7.50
C ASP A 45 6.46 -17.91 6.60
N THR A 46 5.90 -16.96 5.85
CA THR A 46 6.65 -15.97 5.07
C THR A 46 6.43 -14.59 5.68
N TYR A 47 7.24 -13.62 5.28
CA TYR A 47 7.14 -12.26 5.81
C TYR A 47 6.91 -11.22 4.72
N ASP A 48 6.30 -10.11 5.12
CA ASP A 48 6.30 -8.86 4.39
C ASP A 48 7.23 -7.86 5.06
N ASN A 49 8.24 -7.35 4.33
CA ASN A 49 9.10 -6.29 4.86
C ASN A 49 8.53 -4.95 4.39
N ILE A 50 7.74 -4.29 5.23
CA ILE A 50 6.97 -3.10 4.88
C ILE A 50 7.78 -1.84 5.26
N PRO A 51 8.05 -0.92 4.33
CA PRO A 51 8.67 0.35 4.67
C PRO A 51 7.69 1.22 5.45
N VAL A 52 8.17 1.77 6.57
CA VAL A 52 7.42 2.67 7.45
C VAL A 52 8.16 4.00 7.53
N MET A 53 7.46 5.09 7.26
CA MET A 53 7.92 6.45 7.43
C MET A 53 7.24 7.06 8.64
N PHE A 54 8.02 7.65 9.54
CA PHE A 54 7.52 8.28 10.75
C PHE A 54 8.25 9.59 11.05
N SER A 55 7.60 10.44 11.83
CA SER A 55 8.15 11.70 12.31
C SER A 55 8.88 11.53 13.63
N GLU A 56 9.99 12.23 13.83
CA GLU A 56 10.67 12.30 15.13
C GLU A 56 9.80 12.90 16.25
N ARG A 57 8.77 13.68 15.90
CA ARG A 57 7.79 14.21 16.85
C ARG A 57 6.81 13.14 17.32
N LEU A 58 6.62 12.08 16.52
CA LEU A 58 5.77 10.95 16.89
C LEU A 58 6.51 9.99 17.82
N VAL A 59 7.75 9.66 17.48
CA VAL A 59 8.63 8.79 18.28
C VAL A 59 10.07 9.15 17.99
N SER A 60 10.91 9.19 19.04
CA SER A 60 12.35 9.36 18.86
C SER A 60 12.90 8.24 17.98
N PRO A 61 13.68 8.55 16.91
CA PRO A 61 14.31 7.53 16.08
C PRO A 61 15.18 6.55 16.87
N GLU A 62 15.76 6.98 17.99
CA GLU A 62 16.58 6.13 18.86
C GLU A 62 15.77 5.02 19.56
N ASN A 63 14.45 5.19 19.71
CA ASN A 63 13.57 4.19 20.32
C ASN A 63 13.15 3.10 19.32
N ILE A 64 13.40 3.30 18.02
CA ILE A 64 13.09 2.36 16.96
C ILE A 64 14.43 1.80 16.49
N TYR A 65 14.75 0.55 16.80
CA TYR A 65 15.99 -0.09 16.39
C TYR A 65 15.76 -1.54 16.01
N GLU A 66 16.68 -2.11 15.24
CA GLU A 66 16.59 -3.50 14.82
C GLU A 66 16.39 -4.43 16.02
N GLY A 67 15.34 -5.25 15.97
CA GLY A 67 15.00 -6.17 17.04
C GLY A 67 13.71 -5.85 17.79
N VAL A 68 13.33 -4.58 17.93
CA VAL A 68 12.11 -4.20 18.64
C VAL A 68 10.86 -4.53 17.83
N TYR A 69 9.72 -4.67 18.51
CA TYR A 69 8.42 -4.87 17.88
C TYR A 69 7.65 -3.56 17.89
N ILE A 70 6.97 -3.27 16.80
CA ILE A 70 6.12 -2.08 16.72
C ILE A 70 4.74 -2.41 16.16
N ILE A 71 3.75 -1.69 16.66
CA ILE A 71 2.42 -1.57 16.05
C ILE A 71 2.33 -0.19 15.43
N VAL A 72 1.95 -0.11 14.17
CA VAL A 72 1.86 1.14 13.41
C VAL A 72 0.46 1.29 12.86
N GLU A 73 -0.19 2.38 13.24
CA GLU A 73 -1.44 2.84 12.64
C GLU A 73 -1.13 4.04 11.73
N GLY A 74 -1.68 4.05 10.52
CA GLY A 74 -1.32 5.08 9.56
C GLY A 74 -2.00 4.95 8.20
N GLN A 75 -1.29 5.40 7.17
CA GLN A 75 -1.80 5.47 5.80
C GLN A 75 -0.77 4.91 4.82
N PHE A 76 -1.20 4.14 3.82
CA PHE A 76 -0.30 3.67 2.78
C PHE A 76 -0.17 4.73 1.69
N ARG A 77 0.97 5.41 1.63
CA ARG A 77 1.18 6.56 0.75
C ARG A 77 2.07 6.21 -0.42
N SER A 78 1.83 6.89 -1.54
CA SER A 78 2.64 6.81 -2.74
C SER A 78 3.33 8.15 -3.01
N TYR A 79 4.61 8.12 -3.36
CA TYR A 79 5.34 9.30 -3.81
C TYR A 79 6.36 8.92 -4.88
N ASN A 80 6.57 9.83 -5.83
CA ASN A 80 7.62 9.65 -6.83
C ASN A 80 8.94 10.11 -6.23
N ASN A 81 9.93 9.21 -6.17
CA ASN A 81 11.28 9.62 -5.87
C ASN A 81 11.93 10.15 -7.16
N PHE A 82 12.20 11.46 -7.19
CA PHE A 82 12.91 12.14 -8.26
C PHE A 82 14.40 12.24 -7.92
N ASN A 83 15.08 11.09 -7.79
CA ASN A 83 16.53 11.08 -7.77
C ASN A 83 17.06 11.00 -9.21
N ASN A 84 17.77 12.04 -9.64
CA ASN A 84 18.26 12.25 -11.01
C ASN A 84 19.08 11.09 -11.61
N ASN A 85 19.57 10.15 -10.78
CA ASN A 85 20.42 9.03 -11.22
C ASN A 85 19.70 7.66 -11.34
N SER A 86 18.43 7.53 -10.97
CA SER A 86 17.76 6.20 -10.87
C SER A 86 16.42 6.08 -11.60
N GLY A 87 15.99 7.15 -12.28
CA GLY A 87 14.72 7.22 -13.00
C GLY A 87 13.51 7.33 -12.06
N HIS A 88 12.31 7.42 -12.65
CA HIS A 88 11.06 7.49 -11.89
C HIS A 88 10.80 6.17 -11.13
N LYS A 89 10.89 6.23 -9.80
CA LYS A 89 10.51 5.11 -8.92
C LYS A 89 9.34 5.54 -8.05
N LEU A 90 8.20 4.86 -8.21
CA LEU A 90 7.08 4.97 -7.28
C LEU A 90 7.49 4.30 -5.97
N MET A 91 7.52 5.09 -4.90
CA MET A 91 7.75 4.61 -3.55
C MET A 91 6.39 4.46 -2.88
N LEU A 92 6.17 3.31 -2.26
CA LEU A 92 4.99 3.02 -1.45
C LEU A 92 5.46 2.78 -0.03
N THR A 93 4.88 3.47 0.94
CA THR A 93 5.34 3.49 2.32
C THR A 93 4.17 3.69 3.26
N VAL A 94 4.16 3.00 4.39
CA VAL A 94 3.22 3.28 5.48
C VAL A 94 3.68 4.55 6.17
N PHE A 95 2.91 5.62 6.03
CA PHE A 95 3.09 6.85 6.77
C PHE A 95 2.42 6.71 8.14
N ALA A 96 3.23 6.59 9.18
CA ALA A 96 2.78 6.38 10.55
C ALA A 96 2.06 7.63 11.09
N ARG A 97 0.93 7.41 11.74
CA ARG A 97 0.20 8.40 12.54
C ARG A 97 0.31 8.08 14.02
N GLU A 98 0.37 6.80 14.37
CA GLU A 98 0.61 6.29 15.72
C GLU A 98 1.60 5.14 15.65
N ILE A 99 2.50 5.06 16.63
CA ILE A 99 3.46 3.96 16.80
C ILE A 99 3.46 3.55 18.27
N GLU A 100 3.26 2.26 18.51
CA GLU A 100 3.49 1.64 19.81
C GLU A 100 4.77 0.79 19.72
N VAL A 101 5.71 1.00 20.65
CA VAL A 101 6.98 0.28 20.70
C VAL A 101 6.96 -0.74 21.83
N ASN A 102 7.32 -1.98 21.49
CA ASN A 102 7.30 -3.13 22.37
C ASN A 102 8.65 -3.86 22.33
N GLN A 103 9.11 -4.32 23.49
CA GLN A 103 10.35 -5.11 23.61
C GLN A 103 10.14 -6.59 23.25
N GLU A 104 8.92 -7.08 23.44
CA GLU A 104 8.52 -8.46 23.15
C GLU A 104 7.53 -8.51 21.98
N GLU A 105 7.40 -9.69 21.39
CA GLU A 105 6.48 -9.90 20.27
C GLU A 105 5.03 -9.68 20.71
N VAL A 106 4.32 -8.81 20.01
CA VAL A 106 2.89 -8.59 20.23
C VAL A 106 2.10 -9.59 19.39
N ASN A 107 1.32 -10.44 20.04
CA ASN A 107 0.46 -11.40 19.35
C ASN A 107 -0.79 -10.73 18.79
N VAL A 108 -0.67 -10.15 17.60
CA VAL A 108 -1.78 -9.56 16.84
C VAL A 108 -2.32 -10.61 15.85
N LYS A 109 -3.59 -11.01 16.03
CA LYS A 109 -4.24 -12.04 15.19
C LYS A 109 -4.13 -11.77 13.67
N ASN A 110 -4.24 -10.50 13.29
CA ASN A 110 -4.15 -10.04 11.89
C ASN A 110 -3.17 -8.85 11.84
N PRO A 111 -1.86 -9.11 11.76
CA PRO A 111 -0.83 -8.09 11.93
C PRO A 111 -0.60 -7.25 10.66
N ASN A 112 -1.41 -7.44 9.62
CA ASN A 112 -1.29 -6.70 8.36
C ASN A 112 -2.68 -6.45 7.78
N GLN A 113 -3.21 -5.26 8.05
CA GLN A 113 -4.53 -4.85 7.59
C GLN A 113 -4.43 -3.51 6.89
N ILE A 114 -5.07 -3.43 5.73
CA ILE A 114 -5.26 -2.18 5.01
C ILE A 114 -6.68 -2.09 4.50
N SER A 115 -7.28 -0.90 4.63
CA SER A 115 -8.58 -0.53 4.09
C SER A 115 -8.42 0.75 3.28
N LEU A 116 -8.85 0.70 2.02
CA LEU A 116 -8.78 1.81 1.08
C LEU A 116 -10.17 2.14 0.53
N ASN A 117 -10.45 3.42 0.33
CA ASN A 117 -11.58 3.91 -0.44
C ASN A 117 -11.04 4.85 -1.52
N GLY A 118 -11.19 4.48 -2.78
CA GLY A 118 -10.57 5.19 -3.88
C GLY A 118 -11.27 4.98 -5.21
N PHE A 119 -10.64 5.47 -6.26
CA PHE A 119 -11.20 5.50 -7.61
C PHE A 119 -10.32 4.72 -8.58
N ILE A 120 -10.94 4.00 -9.51
CA ILE A 120 -10.24 3.27 -10.55
C ILE A 120 -9.53 4.24 -11.51
N CYS A 121 -8.21 4.20 -11.58
CA CYS A 121 -7.41 5.08 -12.46
C CYS A 121 -7.26 4.55 -13.89
N ARG A 122 -7.33 3.23 -14.05
CA ARG A 122 -7.18 2.51 -15.31
C ARG A 122 -8.04 1.27 -15.26
N LYS A 123 -8.55 0.82 -16.41
CA LYS A 123 -9.33 -0.42 -16.48
C LYS A 123 -8.53 -1.58 -15.85
N PRO A 124 -9.09 -2.32 -14.87
CA PRO A 124 -8.40 -3.42 -14.25
C PRO A 124 -7.99 -4.50 -15.25
N MET A 125 -6.77 -5.02 -15.11
CA MET A 125 -6.24 -6.02 -16.04
C MET A 125 -6.51 -7.43 -15.51
N TYR A 126 -7.69 -7.96 -15.82
CA TYR A 126 -8.05 -9.34 -15.53
C TYR A 126 -7.32 -10.33 -16.45
N ARG A 127 -6.75 -11.40 -15.86
CA ARG A 127 -6.11 -12.49 -16.61
C ARG A 127 -6.05 -13.79 -15.80
N THR A 128 -5.80 -14.88 -16.51
CA THR A 128 -5.49 -16.18 -15.91
C THR A 128 -3.99 -16.45 -16.01
N THR A 129 -3.35 -16.75 -14.87
CA THR A 129 -1.94 -17.18 -14.83
C THR A 129 -1.76 -18.55 -15.50
N PRO A 130 -0.53 -18.95 -15.91
CA PRO A 130 -0.28 -20.27 -16.49
C PRO A 130 -0.73 -21.46 -15.62
N PHE A 131 -0.83 -21.25 -14.30
CA PHE A 131 -1.30 -22.26 -13.34
C PHE A 131 -2.81 -22.17 -13.05
N GLY A 132 -3.60 -21.53 -13.92
CA GLY A 132 -5.06 -21.47 -13.80
C GLY A 132 -5.60 -20.51 -12.74
N ARG A 133 -4.74 -19.75 -12.04
CA ARG A 133 -5.20 -18.75 -11.06
C ARG A 133 -5.68 -17.49 -11.78
N GLU A 134 -6.88 -17.04 -11.44
CA GLU A 134 -7.46 -15.79 -11.94
C GLU A 134 -6.99 -14.62 -11.08
N ILE A 135 -6.48 -13.57 -11.72
CA ILE A 135 -5.97 -12.36 -11.07
C ILE A 135 -6.44 -11.10 -11.80
N ALA A 136 -6.54 -9.99 -11.09
CA ALA A 136 -6.75 -8.68 -11.68
C ALA A 136 -5.81 -7.64 -11.05
N ASP A 137 -5.06 -6.94 -11.88
CA ASP A 137 -4.27 -5.78 -11.43
C ASP A 137 -5.14 -4.53 -11.44
N ILE A 138 -5.22 -3.86 -10.30
CA ILE A 138 -5.98 -2.64 -10.07
C ILE A 138 -5.00 -1.52 -9.74
N LEU A 139 -5.21 -0.33 -10.28
CA LEU A 139 -4.53 0.89 -9.82
C LEU A 139 -5.59 1.81 -9.22
N LEU A 140 -5.51 2.02 -7.91
CA LEU A 140 -6.48 2.77 -7.13
C LEU A 140 -5.93 4.16 -6.77
N ALA A 141 -6.64 5.22 -7.13
CA ALA A 141 -6.37 6.58 -6.63
C ALA A 141 -7.11 6.78 -5.32
N VAL A 142 -6.36 7.01 -4.25
CA VAL A 142 -6.88 7.32 -2.93
C VAL A 142 -6.62 8.80 -2.67
N ASN A 143 -7.69 9.59 -2.68
CA ASN A 143 -7.59 11.04 -2.52
C ASN A 143 -7.04 11.39 -1.14
N ARG A 144 -6.22 12.44 -1.05
CA ARG A 144 -5.76 12.99 0.23
C ARG A 144 -5.93 14.51 0.23
N ALA A 145 -5.68 15.12 1.38
CA ALA A 145 -5.72 16.57 1.53
C ALA A 145 -4.87 17.29 0.45
N TYR A 146 -5.23 18.55 0.19
CA TYR A 146 -4.55 19.42 -0.77
C TYR A 146 -4.59 18.92 -2.23
N ASN A 147 -5.71 18.33 -2.65
CA ASN A 147 -5.95 17.86 -4.03
C ASN A 147 -4.86 16.90 -4.56
N LYS A 148 -4.23 16.13 -3.67
CA LYS A 148 -3.28 15.09 -4.04
C LYS A 148 -3.98 13.74 -3.97
N SER A 149 -3.41 12.73 -4.61
CA SER A 149 -3.87 11.34 -4.52
C SER A 149 -2.69 10.40 -4.40
N ASP A 150 -2.88 9.34 -3.62
CA ASP A 150 -1.97 8.20 -3.59
C ASP A 150 -2.43 7.18 -4.65
N TYR A 151 -1.51 6.72 -5.49
CA TYR A 151 -1.77 5.75 -6.55
C TYR A 151 -1.25 4.39 -6.10
N ILE A 152 -2.17 3.54 -5.64
CA ILE A 152 -1.83 2.29 -4.96
C ILE A 152 -2.13 1.11 -5.89
N PRO A 153 -1.12 0.31 -6.26
CA PRO A 153 -1.33 -0.94 -6.97
C PRO A 153 -1.95 -1.97 -6.04
N CYS A 154 -3.00 -2.63 -6.51
CA CYS A 154 -3.67 -3.71 -5.81
C CYS A 154 -3.78 -4.93 -6.73
N ILE A 155 -3.72 -6.12 -6.15
CA ILE A 155 -3.91 -7.39 -6.85
C ILE A 155 -5.10 -8.15 -6.23
N ALA A 156 -6.11 -8.41 -7.06
CA ALA A 156 -7.27 -9.21 -6.69
C ALA A 156 -7.14 -10.65 -7.22
N TRP A 157 -7.76 -11.60 -6.53
CA TRP A 157 -7.63 -13.04 -6.79
C TRP A 157 -9.00 -13.73 -6.93
N GLY A 158 -9.12 -14.72 -7.82
CA GLY A 158 -10.30 -15.58 -7.95
C GLY A 158 -11.59 -14.79 -8.21
N ARG A 159 -12.60 -14.96 -7.33
CA ARG A 159 -13.89 -14.24 -7.44
C ARG A 159 -13.71 -12.72 -7.42
N ASN A 160 -12.80 -12.22 -6.58
CA ASN A 160 -12.47 -10.80 -6.51
C ASN A 160 -11.82 -10.33 -7.82
N ALA A 161 -10.98 -11.15 -8.46
CA ALA A 161 -10.39 -10.81 -9.76
C ALA A 161 -11.45 -10.69 -10.86
N ARG A 162 -12.37 -11.66 -10.95
CA ARG A 162 -13.47 -11.61 -11.93
C ARG A 162 -14.35 -10.38 -11.73
N PHE A 163 -14.71 -10.09 -10.48
CA PHE A 163 -15.53 -8.92 -10.17
C PHE A 163 -14.78 -7.61 -10.47
N ALA A 164 -13.49 -7.51 -10.13
CA ALA A 164 -12.68 -6.35 -10.49
C ALA A 164 -12.57 -6.12 -12.00
N GLY A 165 -12.62 -7.19 -12.81
CA GLY A 165 -12.62 -7.09 -14.27
C GLY A 165 -13.84 -6.37 -14.86
N THR A 166 -14.91 -6.16 -14.08
CA THR A 166 -16.11 -5.42 -14.52
C THR A 166 -16.05 -3.93 -14.21
N PHE A 167 -15.02 -3.45 -13.51
CA PHE A 167 -14.92 -2.04 -13.14
C PHE A 167 -14.42 -1.18 -14.30
N GLU A 168 -14.94 0.04 -14.36
CA GLU A 168 -14.57 1.05 -15.34
C GLU A 168 -13.79 2.20 -14.67
N ILE A 169 -13.13 3.01 -15.51
CA ILE A 169 -12.35 4.15 -15.03
C ILE A 169 -13.27 5.14 -14.30
N GLY A 170 -12.86 5.52 -13.09
CA GLY A 170 -13.59 6.42 -12.22
C GLY A 170 -14.60 5.77 -11.28
N ASP A 171 -14.81 4.45 -11.34
CA ASP A 171 -15.62 3.75 -10.33
C ASP A 171 -15.02 3.94 -8.93
N ASN A 172 -15.88 4.26 -7.95
CA ASN A 172 -15.46 4.38 -6.56
C ASN A 172 -15.64 3.03 -5.86
N ILE A 173 -14.53 2.48 -5.38
CA ILE A 173 -14.50 1.17 -4.72
C ILE A 173 -13.83 1.26 -3.35
N ARG A 174 -14.23 0.36 -2.46
CA ARG A 174 -13.53 0.03 -1.22
C ARG A 174 -12.81 -1.29 -1.35
N ILE A 175 -11.60 -1.34 -0.83
CA ILE A 175 -10.74 -2.53 -0.82
C ILE A 175 -10.27 -2.78 0.61
N TRP A 176 -10.29 -4.05 1.01
CA TRP A 176 -9.59 -4.53 2.18
C TRP A 176 -8.57 -5.58 1.76
N GLY A 177 -7.47 -5.66 2.50
CA GLY A 177 -6.41 -6.61 2.20
C GLY A 177 -5.25 -6.51 3.16
N ARG A 178 -4.09 -6.88 2.64
CA ARG A 178 -2.79 -6.75 3.30
C ARG A 178 -1.79 -6.10 2.36
N ILE A 179 -0.81 -5.37 2.90
CA ILE A 179 0.32 -4.86 2.12
C ILE A 179 1.27 -6.02 1.87
N GLN A 180 1.61 -6.24 0.60
CA GLN A 180 2.47 -7.31 0.16
C GLN A 180 3.75 -6.76 -0.46
N SER A 181 4.89 -7.30 -0.05
CA SER A 181 6.21 -7.12 -0.63
C SER A 181 6.56 -8.34 -1.50
N ARG A 182 7.06 -8.10 -2.71
CA ARG A 182 7.47 -9.14 -3.66
C ARG A 182 8.84 -8.84 -4.24
N ALA A 183 9.79 -9.75 -4.02
CA ALA A 183 11.07 -9.71 -4.71
C ALA A 183 10.89 -10.07 -6.20
N TYR A 184 11.60 -9.36 -7.07
CA TYR A 184 11.68 -9.66 -8.50
C TYR A 184 13.05 -9.26 -9.04
N GLN A 185 13.49 -9.96 -10.08
CA GLN A 185 14.72 -9.64 -10.79
C GLN A 185 14.42 -8.73 -11.98
N LYS A 186 15.09 -7.57 -12.03
CA LYS A 186 15.05 -6.69 -13.20
C LYS A 186 16.34 -6.85 -13.99
N LYS A 187 16.20 -7.28 -15.25
CA LYS A 187 17.30 -7.24 -16.21
C LYS A 187 17.45 -5.81 -16.74
N LEU A 188 18.64 -5.25 -16.59
CA LEU A 188 19.03 -3.95 -17.10
C LEU A 188 19.46 -4.03 -18.58
N PRO A 189 19.46 -2.91 -19.32
CA PRO A 189 19.83 -2.90 -20.74
C PRO A 189 21.24 -3.42 -21.03
N ASP A 190 22.16 -3.29 -20.07
CA ASP A 190 23.53 -3.77 -20.12
C ASP A 190 23.68 -5.27 -19.76
N GLY A 191 22.56 -5.95 -19.52
CA GLY A 191 22.51 -7.38 -19.21
C GLY A 191 22.62 -7.70 -17.72
N GLN A 192 22.91 -6.73 -16.85
CA GLN A 192 22.95 -6.95 -15.40
C GLN A 192 21.57 -7.31 -14.86
N VAL A 193 21.54 -8.16 -13.83
CA VAL A 193 20.31 -8.54 -13.13
C VAL A 193 20.36 -7.96 -11.72
N VAL A 194 19.35 -7.17 -11.37
CA VAL A 194 19.26 -6.53 -10.05
C VAL A 194 17.99 -6.97 -9.35
N ASP A 195 18.12 -7.41 -8.09
CA ASP A 195 16.99 -7.70 -7.23
C ASP A 195 16.27 -6.41 -6.83
N ARG A 196 14.94 -6.43 -6.92
CA ARG A 196 14.07 -5.32 -6.57
C ARG A 196 12.87 -5.83 -5.79
N VAL A 197 12.27 -4.95 -5.00
CA VAL A 197 11.03 -5.23 -4.28
C VAL A 197 9.91 -4.37 -4.86
N ALA A 198 8.79 -5.00 -5.16
CA ALA A 198 7.52 -4.35 -5.47
C ALA A 198 6.60 -4.41 -4.26
N TYR A 199 5.86 -3.33 -4.02
CA TYR A 199 4.84 -3.26 -2.98
C TYR A 199 3.47 -3.11 -3.63
N GLU A 200 2.48 -3.84 -3.13
CA GLU A 200 1.09 -3.80 -3.62
C GLU A 200 0.13 -4.24 -2.52
N VAL A 201 -1.16 -3.98 -2.69
CA VAL A 201 -2.21 -4.48 -1.78
C VAL A 201 -2.75 -5.79 -2.31
N SER A 202 -2.57 -6.88 -1.55
CA SER A 202 -3.25 -8.15 -1.84
C SER A 202 -4.68 -8.09 -1.31
N VAL A 203 -5.64 -8.04 -2.22
CA VAL A 203 -7.06 -7.80 -1.91
C VAL A 203 -7.73 -9.06 -1.35
N SER A 204 -8.31 -8.94 -0.15
CA SER A 204 -9.15 -9.97 0.48
C SER A 204 -10.64 -9.72 0.25
N LYS A 205 -11.06 -8.45 0.15
CA LYS A 205 -12.45 -8.04 -0.06
C LYS A 205 -12.51 -6.76 -0.88
N LEU A 206 -13.53 -6.63 -1.72
CA LEU A 206 -13.79 -5.43 -2.51
C LEU A 206 -15.29 -5.15 -2.61
N GLU A 207 -15.64 -3.87 -2.62
CA GLU A 207 -17.02 -3.37 -2.68
C GLU A 207 -17.09 -2.15 -3.60
N VAL A 208 -18.18 -2.01 -4.35
CA VAL A 208 -18.49 -0.79 -5.11
C VAL A 208 -19.28 0.14 -4.21
N VAL A 209 -18.80 1.37 -4.06
CA VAL A 209 -19.48 2.42 -3.27
C VAL A 209 -20.36 3.27 -4.19
N LYS A 210 -19.83 3.63 -5.35
CA LYS A 210 -20.53 4.41 -6.36
C LYS A 210 -20.01 4.03 -7.74
N GLU A 211 -20.92 3.55 -8.59
CA GLU A 211 -20.65 3.39 -10.01
C GLU A 211 -20.54 4.75 -10.67
N ASN A 212 -19.54 4.94 -11.52
CA ASN A 212 -19.45 6.14 -12.34
C ASN A 212 -20.39 5.98 -13.54
N ASN A 213 -21.41 6.84 -13.65
CA ASN A 213 -22.48 6.77 -14.66
C ASN A 213 -22.03 7.10 -16.11
N ASN A 214 -20.77 6.87 -16.46
CA ASN A 214 -20.29 6.94 -17.84
C ASN A 214 -20.43 5.62 -18.61
N LYS A 215 -21.13 4.61 -18.05
CA LYS A 215 -21.69 3.53 -18.87
C LYS A 215 -22.58 4.19 -19.91
N LYS A 216 -22.13 4.25 -21.17
CA LYS A 216 -23.05 4.50 -22.28
C LYS A 216 -24.11 3.42 -22.16
N ASP A 217 -25.35 3.81 -21.96
CA ASP A 217 -26.46 2.90 -22.16
C ASP A 217 -26.30 2.32 -23.56
N GLU A 218 -25.89 1.06 -23.66
CA GLU A 218 -26.17 0.27 -24.85
C GLU A 218 -27.69 0.16 -24.89
N LYS A 219 -28.34 1.16 -25.51
CA LYS A 219 -29.70 1.03 -25.98
C LYS A 219 -29.68 -0.15 -26.93
N GLY A 220 -30.22 -1.28 -26.47
CA GLY A 220 -30.55 -2.39 -27.34
C GLY A 220 -31.48 -1.89 -28.43
N ASP A 221 -31.09 -2.14 -29.68
CA ASP A 221 -31.99 -2.16 -30.82
C ASP A 221 -32.93 -3.39 -30.73
#